data_AF-A0A962HPB4-F1
#
_entry.id   AF-A0A962HPB4-F1
#
_cell.length_a   1.000
_cell.length_b   1.000
_cell.length_c   1.000
_cell.angle_alpha   90.00
_cell.angle_beta   90.00
_cell.angle_gamma   90.00
#
_symmetry.space_group_name_H-M   'P 1'
#
loop_
_entity.id
_entity.type
_entity.pdbx_description
1 polymer ?
#
loop_
_entity_poly.entity_id
_entity_poly.type
_entity_poly.pdbx_seq_one_letter_code
_entity_poly.pdbx_strand_id
1 'polypeptide(L)'
;RLFDELLKLLHGGYGLRGFQLMEEYGVLGFLLPLTDESLELDASGSFRLLLENALRNTDQRITEGKSVMPPFLFAVLLWEQVRTLADEIMEEEDCSEIQALNLAASEIISDQVQCTAIPRRFSNITREIWTLQPRFSYRELRRANTLFNNQRFRAAYDFLALRAEAGEGDEVTADYQWWTEFQQSKPDERAAMCNPSARKRRKKRRSKPRPEEREN
;
A
#
# COMPACT_ATOMS: atom_id res chain seq x y z
N ARG A 1 20.24 -7.86 -16.16
CA ARG A 1 19.90 -9.17 -16.76
C ARG A 1 18.86 -9.92 -15.91
N LEU A 2 19.16 -10.45 -14.72
CA LEU A 2 18.14 -11.15 -13.90
C LEU A 2 16.93 -10.26 -13.57
N PHE A 3 17.17 -9.01 -13.16
CA PHE A 3 16.13 -8.02 -12.95
C PHE A 3 15.21 -7.82 -14.17
N ASP A 4 15.79 -7.70 -15.36
CA ASP A 4 15.04 -7.47 -16.60
C ASP A 4 14.20 -8.71 -16.97
N GLU A 5 14.72 -9.91 -16.75
CA GLU A 5 13.96 -11.15 -16.96
C GLU A 5 12.84 -11.32 -15.93
N LEU A 6 13.09 -11.01 -14.65
CA LEU A 6 12.06 -11.01 -13.61
C LEU A 6 10.91 -10.05 -13.97
N LEU A 7 11.24 -8.85 -14.45
CA LEU A 7 10.21 -7.92 -14.92
C LEU A 7 9.46 -8.45 -16.13
N LYS A 8 10.11 -9.08 -17.12
CA LYS A 8 9.40 -9.67 -18.26
C LYS A 8 8.47 -10.79 -17.84
N LEU A 9 8.87 -11.61 -16.86
CA LEU A 9 8.05 -12.70 -16.33
C LEU A 9 6.82 -12.16 -15.61
N LEU A 10 7.02 -11.21 -14.69
CA LEU A 10 5.95 -10.71 -13.81
C LEU A 10 5.11 -9.58 -14.42
N HIS A 11 5.64 -8.86 -15.42
CA HIS A 11 4.93 -7.82 -16.18
C HIS A 11 4.68 -8.23 -17.64
N GLY A 12 4.61 -9.54 -17.90
CA GLY A 12 4.32 -10.08 -19.24
C GLY A 12 2.83 -10.24 -19.56
N GLY A 13 1.93 -9.95 -18.61
CA GLY A 13 0.49 -10.23 -18.72
C GLY A 13 0.09 -11.64 -18.25
N TYR A 14 1.07 -12.39 -17.74
CA TYR A 14 0.92 -13.74 -17.17
C TYR A 14 1.73 -13.88 -15.86
N GLY A 15 1.98 -12.77 -15.17
CA GLY A 15 2.80 -12.69 -13.97
C GLY A 15 2.31 -13.57 -12.84
N LEU A 16 1.00 -13.71 -12.63
CA LEU A 16 0.48 -14.64 -11.61
C LEU A 16 0.89 -16.07 -11.91
N ARG A 17 0.70 -16.51 -13.17
CA ARG A 17 1.11 -17.86 -13.58
C ARG A 17 2.62 -18.02 -13.53
N GLY A 18 3.38 -17.01 -13.95
CA GLY A 18 4.83 -17.00 -13.87
C GLY A 18 5.34 -17.16 -12.44
N PHE A 19 4.75 -16.44 -11.49
CA PHE A 19 5.06 -16.56 -10.07
C PHE A 19 4.79 -17.97 -9.53
N GLN A 20 3.61 -18.54 -9.80
CA GLN A 20 3.27 -19.91 -9.38
C GLN A 20 4.24 -20.95 -9.95
N LEU A 21 4.67 -20.79 -11.20
CA LEU A 21 5.66 -21.68 -11.81
C LEU A 21 7.06 -21.50 -11.20
N MET A 22 7.45 -20.27 -10.85
CA MET A 22 8.73 -20.04 -10.16
C MET A 22 8.77 -20.71 -8.80
N GLU A 23 7.65 -20.71 -8.07
CA GLU A 23 7.50 -21.44 -6.82
C GLU A 23 7.52 -22.96 -7.05
N GLU A 24 6.68 -23.47 -7.97
CA GLU A 24 6.58 -24.90 -8.30
C GLU A 24 7.93 -25.52 -8.69
N TYR A 25 8.75 -24.78 -9.44
CA TYR A 25 10.07 -25.24 -9.90
C TYR A 25 11.24 -24.83 -8.99
N GLY A 26 10.97 -24.20 -7.83
CA GLY A 26 12.00 -23.77 -6.88
C GLY A 26 12.94 -22.68 -7.40
N VAL A 27 12.50 -21.92 -8.41
CA VAL A 27 13.24 -20.78 -8.97
C VAL A 27 13.08 -19.54 -8.10
N LEU A 28 11.96 -19.43 -7.37
CA LEU A 28 11.62 -18.25 -6.57
C LEU A 28 12.72 -17.92 -5.56
N GLY A 29 13.17 -18.89 -4.76
CA GLY A 29 14.24 -18.71 -3.78
C GLY A 29 15.58 -18.22 -4.34
N PHE A 30 15.87 -18.44 -5.63
CA PHE A 30 17.10 -17.91 -6.25
C PHE A 30 16.98 -16.45 -6.70
N LEU A 31 15.77 -16.01 -7.07
CA LEU A 31 15.51 -14.67 -7.58
C LEU A 31 15.05 -13.71 -6.49
N LEU A 32 14.22 -14.21 -5.58
CA LEU A 32 13.50 -13.49 -4.54
C LEU A 32 13.53 -14.30 -3.23
N PRO A 33 14.72 -14.61 -2.67
CA PRO A 33 14.84 -15.44 -1.45
C PRO A 33 14.03 -14.88 -0.28
N LEU A 34 14.00 -13.55 -0.15
CA LEU A 34 13.26 -12.84 0.89
C LEU A 34 11.74 -13.06 0.78
N THR A 35 11.21 -13.06 -0.44
CA THR A 35 9.79 -13.36 -0.71
C THR A 35 9.48 -14.84 -0.48
N ASP A 36 10.39 -15.73 -0.89
CA ASP A 36 10.28 -17.18 -0.72
C ASP A 36 10.18 -17.55 0.77
N GLU A 37 11.09 -17.02 1.59
CA GLU A 37 11.08 -17.19 3.04
C GLU A 37 9.79 -16.65 3.69
N SER A 38 9.34 -15.45 3.30
CA SER A 38 8.09 -14.90 3.81
C SER A 38 6.86 -15.75 3.46
N LEU A 39 6.85 -16.42 2.31
CA LEU A 39 5.78 -17.34 1.91
C LEU A 39 5.77 -18.63 2.73
N GLU A 40 6.95 -19.14 3.11
CA GLU A 40 7.06 -20.30 3.98
C GLU A 40 6.55 -20.01 5.41
N LEU A 41 6.76 -18.77 5.88
CA LEU A 41 6.34 -18.31 7.21
C LEU A 41 4.91 -17.74 7.25
N ASP A 42 4.23 -17.59 6.11
CA ASP A 42 2.89 -16.99 6.01
C ASP A 42 1.78 -17.93 6.53
N ALA A 43 1.70 -18.07 7.85
CA ALA A 43 0.67 -18.87 8.52
C ALA A 43 -0.75 -18.36 8.25
N SER A 44 -0.90 -17.06 7.95
CA SER A 44 -2.19 -16.41 7.72
C SER A 44 -2.72 -16.59 6.29
N GLY A 45 -1.82 -16.81 5.33
CA GLY A 45 -2.11 -16.76 3.89
C GLY A 45 -2.31 -15.35 3.34
N SER A 46 -2.21 -14.31 4.18
CA SER A 46 -2.47 -12.93 3.78
C SER A 46 -1.38 -12.41 2.84
N PHE A 47 -0.11 -12.73 3.09
CA PHE A 47 0.98 -12.32 2.21
C PHE A 47 0.87 -12.99 0.84
N ARG A 48 0.56 -14.29 0.80
CA ARG A 48 0.28 -14.98 -0.47
C ARG A 48 -0.86 -14.31 -1.23
N LEU A 49 -1.97 -14.01 -0.56
CA LEU A 49 -3.13 -13.38 -1.19
C LEU A 49 -2.79 -11.97 -1.72
N LEU A 50 -1.96 -11.21 -0.99
CA LEU A 50 -1.43 -9.91 -1.43
C LEU A 50 -0.65 -10.06 -2.75
N LEU A 51 0.29 -11.00 -2.82
CA LEU A 51 1.09 -11.25 -4.03
C LEU A 51 0.21 -11.65 -5.21
N GLU A 52 -0.70 -12.61 -5.00
CA GLU A 52 -1.57 -13.11 -6.06
C GLU A 52 -2.50 -12.02 -6.60
N ASN A 53 -3.10 -11.21 -5.71
CA ASN A 53 -3.97 -10.11 -6.11
C ASN A 53 -3.18 -9.03 -6.88
N ALA A 54 -1.98 -8.67 -6.42
CA ALA A 54 -1.13 -7.71 -7.11
C ALA A 54 -0.74 -8.16 -8.52
N LEU A 55 -0.36 -9.43 -8.67
CA LEU A 55 0.03 -10.01 -9.96
C LEU A 55 -1.18 -10.15 -10.89
N ARG A 56 -2.34 -10.60 -10.37
CA ARG A 56 -3.59 -10.66 -11.15
C ARG A 56 -4.01 -9.29 -11.66
N ASN A 57 -3.91 -8.26 -10.82
CA ASN A 57 -4.19 -6.88 -11.21
C ASN A 57 -3.19 -6.37 -12.24
N THR A 58 -1.91 -6.72 -12.11
CA THR A 58 -0.87 -6.37 -13.09
C THR A 58 -1.17 -7.02 -14.44
N ASP A 59 -1.53 -8.29 -14.46
CA ASP A 59 -1.88 -9.04 -15.68
C ASP A 59 -3.08 -8.43 -16.40
N GLN A 60 -4.14 -8.10 -15.65
CA GLN A 60 -5.31 -7.42 -16.19
C GLN A 60 -4.93 -6.06 -16.80
N ARG A 61 -4.11 -5.25 -16.12
CA ARG A 61 -3.68 -3.94 -16.64
C ARG A 61 -2.92 -4.06 -17.94
N ILE A 62 -2.03 -5.04 -18.06
CA ILE A 62 -1.26 -5.27 -19.29
C ILE A 62 -2.18 -5.70 -20.43
N THR A 63 -3.12 -6.60 -20.14
CA THR A 63 -4.15 -7.03 -21.10
C THR A 63 -5.00 -5.87 -21.60
N GLU A 64 -5.31 -4.92 -20.73
CA GLU A 64 -6.04 -3.68 -21.04
C GLU A 64 -5.16 -2.59 -21.70
N GLY A 65 -3.88 -2.87 -21.98
CA GLY A 65 -2.95 -1.91 -22.59
C GLY A 65 -2.55 -0.75 -21.65
N LYS A 66 -2.79 -0.88 -20.34
CA LYS A 66 -2.45 0.13 -19.33
C LYS A 66 -1.00 -0.04 -18.87
N SER A 67 -0.35 1.06 -18.54
CA SER A 67 1.00 1.02 -17.97
C SER A 67 1.01 0.39 -16.57
N VAL A 68 2.04 -0.40 -16.30
CA VAL A 68 2.37 -0.95 -14.98
C VAL A 68 3.62 -0.27 -14.41
N MET A 69 3.78 -0.30 -13.09
CA MET A 69 4.82 0.43 -12.38
C MET A 69 5.79 -0.55 -11.70
N PRO A 70 7.01 -0.75 -12.23
CA PRO A 70 8.00 -1.67 -11.65
C PRO A 70 8.28 -1.47 -10.15
N PRO A 71 8.42 -0.25 -9.62
CA PRO A 71 8.57 -0.06 -8.16
C PRO A 71 7.45 -0.65 -7.31
N PHE A 72 6.21 -0.66 -7.81
CA PHE A 72 5.05 -1.16 -7.09
C PHE A 72 5.11 -2.69 -6.93
N LEU A 73 5.60 -3.40 -7.95
CA LEU A 73 5.84 -4.84 -7.86
C LEU A 73 6.79 -5.17 -6.70
N PHE A 74 7.92 -4.48 -6.58
CA PHE A 74 8.86 -4.69 -5.48
C PHE A 74 8.32 -4.24 -4.12
N ALA A 75 7.42 -3.25 -4.10
CA ALA A 75 6.75 -2.86 -2.87
C ALA A 75 5.88 -3.99 -2.31
N VAL A 76 5.25 -4.76 -3.19
CA VAL A 76 4.46 -5.94 -2.82
C VAL A 76 5.34 -7.15 -2.50
N LEU A 77 6.30 -7.48 -3.37
CA LEU A 77 7.15 -8.67 -3.21
C LEU A 77 7.97 -8.70 -1.90
N LEU A 78 8.38 -7.53 -1.41
CA LEU A 78 9.25 -7.41 -0.24
C LEU A 78 8.51 -6.91 1.01
N TRP A 79 7.17 -6.78 0.94
CA TRP A 79 6.41 -6.13 2.00
C TRP A 79 6.57 -6.82 3.34
N GLU A 80 6.41 -8.14 3.36
CA GLU A 80 6.37 -8.89 4.62
C GLU A 80 7.70 -8.81 5.36
N GLN A 81 8.83 -8.97 4.68
CA GLN A 81 10.15 -8.80 5.30
C GLN A 81 10.38 -7.38 5.83
N VAL A 82 9.96 -6.36 5.08
CA VAL A 82 10.10 -4.96 5.54
C VAL A 82 9.24 -4.70 6.77
N ARG A 83 8.03 -5.27 6.81
CA ARG A 83 7.10 -5.13 7.93
C ARG A 83 7.64 -5.81 9.18
N THR A 84 8.04 -7.08 9.08
CA THR A 84 8.61 -7.85 10.18
C THR A 84 9.84 -7.19 10.76
N LEU A 85 10.81 -6.81 9.92
CA LEU A 85 12.02 -6.15 10.40
C LEU A 85 11.73 -4.75 10.99
N ALA A 86 10.74 -4.02 10.46
CA ALA A 86 10.35 -2.75 11.05
C ALA A 86 9.70 -2.93 12.43
N ASP A 87 8.87 -3.96 12.60
CA ASP A 87 8.25 -4.30 13.88
C ASP A 87 9.35 -4.68 14.92
N GLU A 88 10.33 -5.49 14.52
CA GLU A 88 11.49 -5.84 15.37
C GLU A 88 12.31 -4.59 15.79
N ILE A 89 12.63 -3.71 14.84
CA ILE A 89 13.34 -2.45 15.13
C ILE A 89 12.55 -1.57 16.09
N MET A 90 11.22 -1.52 15.98
CA MET A 90 10.38 -0.75 16.90
C MET A 90 10.32 -1.35 18.32
N GLU A 91 10.48 -2.67 18.45
CA GLU A 91 10.54 -3.34 19.75
C GLU A 91 11.90 -3.12 20.43
N GLU A 92 12.98 -3.09 19.67
CA GLU A 92 14.35 -2.92 20.17
C GLU A 92 14.74 -1.44 20.39
N GLU A 93 14.29 -0.55 19.51
CA GLU A 93 14.61 0.88 19.51
C GLU A 93 13.37 1.75 19.77
N ASP A 94 13.48 2.79 20.60
CA ASP A 94 12.42 3.79 20.82
C ASP A 94 12.35 4.75 19.62
N CYS A 95 11.85 4.24 18.49
CA CYS A 95 11.71 4.98 17.24
C CYS A 95 10.27 4.92 16.68
N SER A 96 9.95 5.86 15.80
CA SER A 96 8.64 5.87 15.13
C SER A 96 8.56 4.82 14.01
N GLU A 97 7.38 4.31 13.72
CA GLU A 97 7.11 3.35 12.63
C GLU A 97 7.68 3.81 11.27
N ILE A 98 7.61 5.10 10.95
CA ILE A 98 8.21 5.64 9.73
C ILE A 98 9.74 5.53 9.75
N GLN A 99 10.39 5.72 10.90
CA GLN A 99 11.84 5.55 11.03
C GLN A 99 12.23 4.08 10.88
N ALA A 100 11.54 3.18 11.58
CA ALA A 100 11.76 1.75 11.48
C ALA A 100 11.60 1.25 10.03
N LEU A 101 10.52 1.62 9.35
CA LEU A 101 10.32 1.30 7.92
C LEU A 101 11.44 1.83 7.02
N ASN A 102 12.04 2.99 7.33
CA ASN A 102 13.16 3.50 6.54
C ASN A 102 14.46 2.69 6.75
N LEU A 103 14.69 2.23 7.97
CA LEU A 103 15.82 1.37 8.33
C LEU A 103 15.64 -0.01 7.69
N ALA A 104 14.53 -0.67 7.96
CA ALA A 104 14.16 -1.96 7.39
C ALA A 104 14.21 -1.94 5.84
N ALA A 105 13.62 -0.92 5.22
CA ALA A 105 13.69 -0.76 3.76
C ALA A 105 15.13 -0.64 3.23
N SER A 106 16.07 -0.06 3.99
CA SER A 106 17.46 0.04 3.56
C SER A 106 18.15 -1.32 3.58
N GLU A 107 17.90 -2.10 4.61
CA GLU A 107 18.45 -3.43 4.82
C GLU A 107 17.89 -4.43 3.81
N ILE A 108 16.56 -4.59 3.75
CA ILE A 108 15.88 -5.52 2.85
C ILE A 108 16.21 -5.26 1.38
N ILE A 109 16.30 -3.98 0.96
CA ILE A 109 16.71 -3.66 -0.41
C ILE A 109 18.17 -4.04 -0.65
N SER A 110 19.06 -3.81 0.33
CA SER A 110 20.48 -4.15 0.21
C SER A 110 20.68 -5.65 0.03
N ASP A 111 19.93 -6.45 0.78
CA ASP A 111 19.98 -7.91 0.74
C ASP A 111 19.41 -8.45 -0.59
N GLN A 112 18.23 -7.96 -0.98
CA GLN A 112 17.62 -8.38 -2.25
C GLN A 112 18.49 -8.04 -3.47
N VAL A 113 19.22 -6.92 -3.42
CA VAL A 113 20.13 -6.49 -4.50
C VAL A 113 21.30 -7.48 -4.72
N GLN A 114 21.68 -8.26 -3.71
CA GLN A 114 22.71 -9.30 -3.86
C GLN A 114 22.26 -10.43 -4.82
N CYS A 115 20.97 -10.71 -4.90
CA CYS A 115 20.40 -11.74 -5.77
C CYS A 115 19.87 -11.13 -7.09
N THR A 116 19.08 -10.07 -6.98
CA THR A 116 18.44 -9.40 -8.13
C THR A 116 18.74 -7.92 -8.08
N ALA A 117 19.61 -7.43 -8.97
CA ALA A 117 20.02 -6.04 -9.00
C ALA A 117 18.86 -5.07 -9.32
N ILE A 118 18.32 -4.40 -8.31
CA ILE A 118 17.25 -3.41 -8.44
C ILE A 118 17.86 -2.02 -8.72
N PRO A 119 17.47 -1.32 -9.81
CA PRO A 119 17.90 0.05 -10.04
C PRO A 119 17.48 1.00 -8.92
N ARG A 120 18.40 1.84 -8.43
CA ARG A 120 18.19 2.76 -7.30
C ARG A 120 16.93 3.64 -7.42
N ARG A 121 16.59 4.08 -8.64
CA ARG A 121 15.37 4.86 -8.90
C ARG A 121 14.09 4.11 -8.52
N PHE A 122 14.08 2.79 -8.63
CA PHE A 122 12.93 1.97 -8.26
C PHE A 122 12.91 1.75 -6.76
N SER A 123 14.04 1.39 -6.16
CA SER A 123 14.21 1.27 -4.70
C SER A 123 13.73 2.51 -3.94
N ASN A 124 14.03 3.71 -4.44
CA ASN A 124 13.58 4.96 -3.82
C ASN A 124 12.05 5.09 -3.83
N ILE A 125 11.40 4.80 -4.96
CA ILE A 125 9.93 4.87 -5.08
C ILE A 125 9.27 3.77 -4.23
N THR A 126 9.85 2.58 -4.20
CA THR A 126 9.39 1.47 -3.35
C THR A 126 9.40 1.88 -1.88
N ARG A 127 10.49 2.50 -1.40
CA ARG A 127 10.58 3.04 -0.03
C ARG A 127 9.55 4.14 0.24
N GLU A 128 9.30 5.02 -0.73
CA GLU A 128 8.25 6.03 -0.62
C GLU A 128 6.86 5.38 -0.43
N ILE A 129 6.57 4.29 -1.15
CA ILE A 129 5.28 3.57 -1.00
C ILE A 129 5.11 3.03 0.42
N TRP A 130 6.14 2.39 0.97
CA TRP A 130 6.12 1.82 2.32
C TRP A 130 6.00 2.91 3.40
N THR A 131 6.82 3.95 3.34
CA THR A 131 6.85 5.01 4.38
C THR A 131 5.63 5.92 4.37
N LEU A 132 4.79 5.84 3.33
CA LEU A 132 3.46 6.46 3.32
C LEU A 132 2.39 5.60 4.00
N GLN A 133 2.60 4.29 4.20
CA GLN A 133 1.60 3.39 4.81
C GLN A 133 1.14 3.85 6.21
N PRO A 134 2.04 4.18 7.15
CA PRO A 134 1.63 4.64 8.49
C PRO A 134 0.79 5.92 8.47
N ARG A 135 0.95 6.73 7.41
CA ARG A 135 0.28 8.04 7.31
C ARG A 135 -1.20 7.91 6.96
N PHE A 136 -1.66 6.76 6.48
CA PHE A 136 -3.09 6.53 6.22
C PHE A 136 -3.93 6.48 7.50
N SER A 137 -3.30 6.23 8.66
CA SER A 137 -3.95 6.34 9.97
C SER A 137 -4.30 7.79 10.36
N TYR A 138 -3.65 8.80 9.74
CA TYR A 138 -3.83 10.19 10.13
C TYR A 138 -5.19 10.74 9.69
N ARG A 139 -6.04 11.05 10.68
CA ARG A 139 -7.38 11.61 10.45
C ARG A 139 -7.44 13.15 10.55
N GLU A 140 -6.32 13.82 10.77
CA GLU A 140 -6.23 15.29 10.81
C GLU A 140 -6.29 15.89 9.40
N LEU A 141 -7.14 16.91 9.17
CA LEU A 141 -7.39 17.48 7.83
C LEU A 141 -6.12 17.96 7.12
N ARG A 142 -5.21 18.62 7.84
CA ARG A 142 -3.97 19.14 7.24
C ARG A 142 -3.09 17.99 6.78
N ARG A 143 -2.87 16.99 7.63
CA ARG A 143 -2.04 15.81 7.32
C ARG A 143 -2.67 14.97 6.20
N ALA A 144 -3.99 14.76 6.25
CA ALA A 144 -4.72 14.02 5.22
C ALA A 144 -4.62 14.71 3.85
N ASN A 145 -4.81 16.04 3.78
CA ASN A 145 -4.62 16.77 2.52
C ASN A 145 -3.17 16.75 2.03
N THR A 146 -2.18 16.83 2.93
CA THR A 146 -0.76 16.70 2.56
C THR A 146 -0.48 15.32 1.95
N LEU A 147 -1.01 14.25 2.55
CA LEU A 147 -0.88 12.90 2.02
C LEU A 147 -1.59 12.75 0.67
N PHE A 148 -2.84 13.23 0.56
CA PHE A 148 -3.63 13.16 -0.66
C PHE A 148 -2.96 13.85 -1.86
N ASN A 149 -2.25 14.95 -1.63
CA ASN A 149 -1.53 15.69 -2.66
C ASN A 149 -0.10 15.17 -2.92
N ASN A 150 0.34 14.12 -2.23
CA ASN A 150 1.65 13.54 -2.45
C ASN A 150 1.72 12.87 -3.84
N GLN A 151 2.84 13.05 -4.57
CA GLN A 151 3.03 12.47 -5.89
C GLN A 151 2.87 10.93 -5.94
N ARG A 152 3.15 10.25 -4.82
CA ARG A 152 3.03 8.79 -4.67
C ARG A 152 1.75 8.33 -4.01
N PHE A 153 0.83 9.25 -3.68
CA PHE A 153 -0.42 8.91 -3.01
C PHE A 153 -1.16 7.77 -3.71
N ARG A 154 -1.29 7.80 -5.04
CA ARG A 154 -2.01 6.76 -5.77
C ARG A 154 -1.38 5.39 -5.61
N ALA A 155 -0.05 5.28 -5.76
CA ALA A 155 0.65 4.03 -5.58
C ALA A 155 0.56 3.53 -4.13
N ALA A 156 0.70 4.42 -3.14
CA ALA A 156 0.57 4.04 -1.74
C ALA A 156 -0.86 3.62 -1.35
N TYR A 157 -1.88 4.25 -1.94
CA TYR A 157 -3.28 3.88 -1.75
C TYR A 157 -3.64 2.57 -2.45
N ASP A 158 -3.16 2.34 -3.68
CA ASP A 158 -3.32 1.06 -4.38
C ASP A 158 -2.69 -0.07 -3.58
N PHE A 159 -1.55 0.20 -2.94
CA PHE A 159 -0.91 -0.75 -2.05
C PHE A 159 -1.72 -1.01 -0.77
N LEU A 160 -2.25 0.03 -0.13
CA LEU A 160 -3.17 -0.10 1.01
C LEU A 160 -4.43 -0.92 0.66
N ALA A 161 -4.98 -0.71 -0.54
CA ALA A 161 -6.15 -1.45 -1.02
C ALA A 161 -5.85 -2.95 -1.14
N LEU A 162 -4.70 -3.31 -1.72
CA LEU A 162 -4.26 -4.70 -1.80
C LEU A 162 -4.07 -5.33 -0.41
N ARG A 163 -3.47 -4.61 0.54
CA ARG A 163 -3.29 -5.07 1.93
C ARG A 163 -4.63 -5.32 2.63
N ALA A 164 -5.60 -4.43 2.42
CA ALA A 164 -6.95 -4.60 2.94
C ALA A 164 -7.68 -5.80 2.29
N GLU A 165 -7.58 -5.96 0.97
CA GLU A 165 -8.15 -7.10 0.22
C GLU A 165 -7.50 -8.44 0.60
N ALA A 166 -6.23 -8.41 0.99
CA ALA A 166 -5.48 -9.57 1.48
C ALA A 166 -5.82 -9.95 2.92
N GLY A 167 -6.56 -9.11 3.65
CA GLY A 167 -6.96 -9.37 5.03
C GLY A 167 -5.87 -9.15 6.07
N GLU A 168 -4.89 -8.26 5.81
CA GLU A 168 -3.76 -7.98 6.72
C GLU A 168 -4.21 -7.44 8.09
N GLY A 169 -5.42 -6.87 8.20
CA GLY A 169 -6.03 -6.51 9.48
C GLY A 169 -7.23 -5.56 9.39
N ASP A 170 -7.97 -5.48 10.50
CA ASP A 170 -9.15 -4.61 10.62
C ASP A 170 -8.78 -3.12 10.52
N GLU A 171 -7.63 -2.72 11.08
CA GLU A 171 -7.14 -1.34 11.01
C GLU A 171 -6.81 -0.93 9.57
N VAL A 172 -6.10 -1.79 8.84
CA VAL A 172 -5.79 -1.61 7.41
C VAL A 172 -7.07 -1.47 6.58
N THR A 173 -8.07 -2.31 6.87
CA THR A 173 -9.37 -2.28 6.21
C THR A 173 -10.14 -0.98 6.52
N ALA A 174 -10.14 -0.52 7.76
CA ALA A 174 -10.76 0.74 8.17
C ALA A 174 -10.06 1.96 7.54
N ASP A 175 -8.73 1.93 7.44
CA ASP A 175 -7.95 2.95 6.74
C ASP A 175 -8.32 2.99 5.26
N TYR A 176 -8.33 1.83 4.58
CA TYR A 176 -8.72 1.74 3.18
C TYR A 176 -10.14 2.30 2.92
N GLN A 177 -11.13 1.91 3.72
CA GLN A 177 -12.51 2.38 3.57
C GLN A 177 -12.62 3.90 3.73
N TRP A 178 -12.00 4.45 4.78
CA TRP A 178 -12.03 5.89 5.03
C TRP A 178 -11.38 6.68 3.91
N TRP A 179 -10.22 6.22 3.40
CA TRP A 179 -9.54 6.88 2.30
C TRP A 179 -10.28 6.76 0.98
N THR A 180 -11.03 5.69 0.78
CA THR A 180 -11.93 5.54 -0.37
C THR A 180 -13.03 6.60 -0.35
N GLU A 181 -13.67 6.85 0.81
CA GLU A 181 -14.66 7.93 0.98
C GLU A 181 -14.01 9.32 0.84
N PHE A 182 -12.81 9.53 1.41
CA PHE A 182 -12.13 10.83 1.42
C PHE A 182 -11.79 11.31 0.01
N GLN A 183 -11.30 10.41 -0.85
CA GLN A 183 -10.92 10.73 -2.22
C GLN A 183 -12.12 11.18 -3.07
N GLN A 184 -13.28 10.57 -2.86
CA GLN A 184 -14.52 10.86 -3.58
C GLN A 184 -15.25 12.09 -3.03
N SER A 185 -14.96 12.48 -1.80
CA SER A 185 -15.60 13.60 -1.10
C SER A 185 -15.15 14.98 -1.58
N LYS A 186 -16.06 15.96 -1.53
CA LYS A 186 -15.74 17.38 -1.79
C LYS A 186 -14.91 18.00 -0.65
N PRO A 187 -14.22 19.13 -0.86
CA PRO A 187 -13.39 19.77 0.19
C PRO A 187 -14.12 20.00 1.53
N ASP A 188 -15.37 20.48 1.49
CA ASP A 188 -16.18 20.70 2.70
C ASP A 188 -16.56 19.40 3.42
N GLU A 189 -16.70 18.30 2.67
CA GLU A 189 -17.00 16.98 3.20
C GLU A 189 -15.76 16.34 3.82
N ARG A 190 -14.60 16.47 3.17
CA ARG A 190 -13.30 16.08 3.71
C ARG A 190 -13.01 16.74 5.05
N ALA A 191 -13.27 18.05 5.16
CA ALA A 191 -13.14 18.78 6.42
C ALA A 191 -14.07 18.24 7.52
N ALA A 192 -15.28 17.78 7.17
CA ALA A 192 -16.21 17.18 8.10
C ALA A 192 -15.84 15.74 8.48
N MET A 193 -15.19 14.97 7.60
CA MET A 193 -14.67 13.63 7.89
C MET A 193 -13.52 13.69 8.89
N CYS A 194 -12.61 14.65 8.74
CA CYS A 194 -11.47 14.86 9.64
C CYS A 194 -11.84 15.54 10.96
N ASN A 195 -13.05 16.08 11.09
CA ASN A 195 -13.53 16.72 12.31
C ASN A 195 -14.92 16.20 12.70
N PRO A 196 -15.03 15.17 13.57
CA PRO A 196 -16.31 14.60 13.97
C PRO A 196 -17.25 15.62 14.65
N SER A 197 -16.72 16.72 15.21
CA SER A 197 -17.54 17.80 15.78
C SER A 197 -18.26 18.64 14.70
N ALA A 198 -17.70 18.75 13.49
CA ALA A 198 -18.31 19.48 12.37
C ALA A 198 -19.51 18.72 11.78
N ARG A 199 -19.46 17.38 11.79
CA ARG A 199 -20.56 16.50 11.33
C ARG A 199 -21.84 16.68 12.17
N LYS A 200 -21.71 16.89 13.49
CA LYS A 200 -22.85 17.20 14.40
C LYS A 200 -23.48 18.57 14.12
N ARG A 201 -22.71 19.59 13.75
CA ARG A 201 -23.24 20.94 13.41
C ARG A 201 -24.04 20.94 12.10
N ARG A 202 -23.63 20.15 11.11
CA ARG A 202 -24.30 20.10 9.79
C ARG A 202 -25.66 19.39 9.84
N LYS A 203 -25.81 18.33 10.66
CA LYS A 203 -27.13 17.71 10.96
C LYS A 203 -28.09 18.69 11.64
N LYS A 204 -27.61 19.51 12.60
CA LYS A 204 -28.42 20.56 13.26
C LYS A 204 -28.84 21.70 12.32
N ARG A 205 -28.04 22.07 11.33
CA ARG A 205 -28.39 23.12 10.36
C ARG A 205 -29.43 22.67 9.33
N ARG A 206 -29.45 21.40 8.94
CA ARG A 206 -30.47 20.84 8.03
C ARG A 206 -31.85 20.65 8.68
N SER A 207 -31.97 20.69 10.02
CA SER A 207 -33.25 20.44 10.72
C SER A 207 -33.96 21.70 11.24
N LYS A 208 -33.51 22.92 10.89
CA LYS A 208 -34.27 24.13 11.22
C LYS A 208 -35.24 24.44 10.07
N PRO A 209 -36.57 24.34 10.29
CA PRO A 209 -37.54 24.82 9.32
C PRO A 209 -37.39 26.34 9.20
N ARG A 210 -37.50 26.87 7.97
CA ARG A 210 -37.63 28.32 7.73
C ARG A 210 -38.92 28.79 8.45
N PRO A 211 -38.88 29.85 9.27
CA PRO A 211 -40.12 30.45 9.75
C PRO A 211 -40.84 31.06 8.56
N GLU A 212 -42.08 30.66 8.32
CA GLU A 212 -42.99 31.35 7.40
C GLU A 212 -43.19 32.79 7.89
N GLU A 213 -42.87 33.75 7.03
CA GLU A 213 -43.20 35.16 7.20
C GLU A 213 -44.72 35.28 7.31
N ARG A 214 -45.20 35.70 8.48
CA ARG A 214 -46.59 36.13 8.65
C ARG A 214 -46.66 37.61 8.29
N GLU A 215 -47.32 37.90 7.17
CA GLU A 215 -47.88 39.21 6.85
C GLU A 215 -48.76 39.70 8.00
N ASN A 216 -48.53 40.95 8.42
CA ASN A 216 -49.53 41.93 8.84
C ASN A 216 -48.86 43.31 8.95
#